data_AF-A0A958EL24-F1
#
_entry.id   AF-A0A958EL24-F1
#
_cell.length_a   1.000
_cell.length_b   1.000
_cell.length_c   1.000
_cell.angle_alpha   90.00
_cell.angle_beta   90.00
_cell.angle_gamma   90.00
#
_symmetry.space_group_name_H-M   'P 1'
#
loop_
_entity.id
_entity.type
_entity.pdbx_description
1 polymer ?
#
loop_
_entity_poly.entity_id
_entity_poly.type
_entity_poly.pdbx_seq_one_letter_code
_entity_poly.pdbx_strand_id
1 'polypeptide(L)' 'MSLHIPFTTLDWDKIAGIDYPGEQGTAIWQTTQFSGLRLRIVEYSKGYFANHWCEKGHIVHCLEGDFISE' A
#
# COMPACT_ATOMS: atom_id res chain seq x y z
N MET A 1 22.12 11.60 -4.54
CA MET A 1 20.93 12.47 -4.40
C MET A 1 20.42 12.34 -2.98
N SER A 2 20.16 13.44 -2.28
CA SER A 2 19.64 13.40 -0.91
C SER A 2 18.18 12.93 -0.93
N LEU A 3 17.82 11.99 -0.05
CA LEU A 3 16.44 11.55 0.16
C LEU A 3 15.70 12.68 0.89
N HIS A 4 14.94 13.49 0.13
CA HIS A 4 14.12 14.54 0.72
C HIS A 4 12.73 14.00 1.05
N ILE A 5 12.52 13.65 2.31
CA ILE A 5 11.24 13.20 2.86
C ILE A 5 10.92 14.12 4.04
N PRO A 6 10.26 15.28 3.79
CA PRO A 6 9.94 16.21 4.87
C PRO A 6 8.88 15.61 5.80
N PHE A 7 8.89 16.03 7.07
CA PHE A 7 7.77 15.74 7.96
C PHE A 7 6.51 16.39 7.40
N THR A 8 5.49 15.58 7.12
CA THR A 8 4.24 16.03 6.51
C THR A 8 3.07 15.24 7.06
N THR A 9 1.89 15.84 7.07
CA THR A 9 0.63 15.16 7.34
C THR A 9 -0.03 14.80 6.01
N LEU A 10 -0.49 13.55 5.89
CA LEU A 10 -1.25 13.09 4.73
C LEU A 10 -2.72 12.96 5.10
N ASP A 11 -3.58 13.59 4.31
CA ASP A 11 -5.03 13.44 4.37
C ASP A 11 -5.43 12.41 3.31
N TRP A 12 -5.65 11.17 3.75
CA TRP A 12 -5.91 10.03 2.86
C TRP A 12 -7.22 10.17 2.11
N ASP A 13 -8.24 10.84 2.68
CA ASP A 13 -9.53 11.05 2.03
C ASP A 13 -9.43 11.87 0.74
N LYS A 14 -8.34 12.62 0.58
CA LYS A 14 -8.05 13.40 -0.64
C LYS A 14 -7.25 12.64 -1.70
N ILE A 15 -6.78 11.43 -1.40
CA ILE A 15 -6.02 10.60 -2.32
C ILE A 15 -6.98 9.59 -2.96
N ALA A 16 -7.12 9.64 -4.28
CA ALA A 16 -7.99 8.71 -4.98
C ALA A 16 -7.47 7.27 -4.85
N GLY A 17 -8.37 6.35 -4.50
CA GLY A 17 -8.12 4.92 -4.57
C GLY A 17 -8.07 4.45 -6.01
N ILE A 18 -7.15 3.54 -6.31
CA ILE A 18 -7.06 2.85 -7.60
C ILE A 18 -7.20 1.35 -7.34
N ASP A 19 -8.06 0.70 -8.11
CA ASP A 19 -8.31 -0.74 -8.01
C ASP A 19 -7.18 -1.53 -8.68
N TYR A 20 -6.67 -2.53 -7.97
CA TYR A 20 -5.68 -3.48 -8.43
C TYR A 20 -6.22 -4.90 -8.25
N PRO A 21 -6.49 -5.64 -9.34
CA PRO A 21 -6.96 -7.02 -9.24
C PRO A 21 -5.86 -7.92 -8.66
N GLY A 22 -6.25 -8.80 -7.74
CA GLY A 22 -5.42 -9.93 -7.31
C GLY A 22 -5.66 -11.15 -8.20
N GLU A 23 -5.05 -12.28 -7.85
CA GLU A 23 -5.50 -13.57 -8.38
C GLU A 23 -6.90 -13.92 -7.86
N GLN A 24 -7.19 -13.49 -6.63
CA GLN A 24 -8.54 -13.51 -6.06
C GLN A 24 -8.80 -12.16 -5.40
N GLY A 25 -10.01 -11.64 -5.58
CA GLY A 25 -10.42 -10.35 -5.02
C GLY A 25 -9.74 -9.13 -5.65
N THR A 26 -9.86 -7.99 -4.98
CA THR A 26 -9.33 -6.70 -5.43
C THR A 26 -8.72 -5.96 -4.25
N ALA A 27 -7.63 -5.24 -4.51
CA ALA A 27 -7.04 -4.32 -3.56
C ALA A 27 -7.25 -2.89 -4.06
N ILE A 28 -7.69 -1.98 -3.20
CA ILE A 28 -7.86 -0.56 -3.50
C ILE A 28 -6.71 0.20 -2.87
N TRP A 29 -5.89 0.87 -3.68
CA TRP A 29 -4.67 1.52 -3.19
C TRP A 29 -4.80 3.03 -3.26
N GLN A 30 -4.57 3.69 -2.13
CA GLN A 30 -4.24 5.11 -2.09
C GLN A 30 -2.73 5.23 -1.96
N THR A 31 -2.06 5.90 -2.91
CA THR A 31 -0.59 5.89 -2.99
C THR A 31 0.00 7.30 -2.95
N THR A 32 1.01 7.49 -2.11
CA THR A 32 1.91 8.66 -2.17
C THR A 32 3.34 8.21 -2.46
N GLN A 33 4.00 8.86 -3.41
CA GLN A 33 5.37 8.54 -3.81
C GLN A 33 6.33 9.66 -3.40
N PHE A 34 7.35 9.31 -2.63
CA PHE A 34 8.50 10.15 -2.29
C PHE A 34 9.75 9.60 -2.97
N SER A 35 10.84 10.37 -2.95
CA SER A 35 12.14 9.85 -3.40
C SER A 35 12.56 8.70 -2.48
N GLY A 36 12.68 7.50 -3.05
CA GLY A 36 13.11 6.29 -2.33
C GLY A 36 12.09 5.66 -1.37
N LEU A 37 10.88 6.23 -1.22
CA LEU A 37 9.83 5.70 -0.35
C LEU A 37 8.47 5.77 -1.03
N ARG A 38 7.73 4.66 -1.02
CA ARG A 38 6.33 4.59 -1.45
C ARG A 38 5.46 4.25 -0.25
N LEU A 39 4.55 5.14 0.10
CA LEU A 39 3.57 4.92 1.16
C LEU A 39 2.21 4.62 0.54
N ARG A 40 1.50 3.65 1.12
CA ARG A 40 0.16 3.25 0.68
C ARG A 40 -0.72 2.94 1.88
N ILE A 41 -1.98 3.33 1.80
CA ILE A 41 -3.08 2.63 2.48
C ILE A 41 -3.70 1.70 1.44
N VAL A 42 -3.92 0.46 1.85
CA VAL A 42 -4.49 -0.57 0.98
C VAL A 42 -5.67 -1.20 1.70
N GLU A 43 -6.83 -1.17 1.05
CA GLU A 43 -7.99 -1.95 1.44
C GLU A 43 -8.04 -3.21 0.60
N TYR A 44 -8.14 -4.37 1.25
CA TYR A 44 -8.22 -5.66 0.59
C TYR A 44 -9.65 -6.20 0.71
N SER A 45 -10.24 -6.62 -0.41
CA SER A 45 -11.50 -7.35 -0.38
C SER A 45 -11.35 -8.66 0.39
N LYS A 46 -12.43 -9.16 1.02
CA LYS A 46 -12.43 -10.45 1.72
C LYS A 46 -11.90 -11.58 0.83
N GLY A 47 -10.91 -12.33 1.33
CA GLY A 47 -10.30 -13.45 0.60
C GLY A 47 -9.33 -13.01 -0.51
N TYR A 48 -8.87 -11.75 -0.50
CA TYR A 48 -7.86 -11.28 -1.44
C TYR A 48 -6.61 -12.16 -1.40
N PHE A 49 -6.10 -12.50 -2.59
CA PHE A 49 -4.86 -13.25 -2.75
C PHE A 49 -4.06 -12.70 -3.94
N ALA A 50 -2.76 -12.53 -3.73
CA ALA A 50 -1.81 -12.14 -4.78
C ALA A 50 -0.48 -12.85 -4.56
N ASN A 51 0.03 -13.50 -5.61
CA ASN A 51 1.32 -14.19 -5.59
C ASN A 51 2.38 -13.33 -6.29
N HIS A 52 2.74 -12.20 -5.68
CA HIS A 52 3.78 -11.33 -6.21
C HIS A 52 4.89 -11.11 -5.21
N TRP A 53 6.12 -11.38 -5.64
CA TRP A 53 7.34 -11.10 -4.89
C TRP A 53 7.92 -9.74 -5.26
N CYS A 54 8.36 -8.97 -4.26
CA CYS A 54 9.04 -7.69 -4.46
C CYS A 54 10.40 -7.64 -3.76
N GLU A 55 11.44 -7.46 -4.57
CA GLU A 55 12.83 -7.24 -4.15
C GLU A 55 13.05 -5.97 -3.31
N LYS A 56 12.13 -4.99 -3.38
CA LYS A 56 12.27 -3.71 -2.64
C LYS A 56 12.00 -3.86 -1.14
N GLY A 57 11.39 -4.97 -0.71
CA GLY A 57 10.95 -5.19 0.67
C GLY A 57 9.73 -4.34 1.05
N HIS A 58 9.05 -4.74 2.13
CA HIS A 58 7.84 -4.07 2.61
C HIS A 58 7.83 -4.02 4.15
N ILE A 59 7.33 -2.92 4.70
CA ILE A 59 6.90 -2.82 6.10
C ILE A 59 5.39 -2.69 6.08
N VAL A 60 4.71 -3.55 6.85
CA VAL A 60 3.25 -3.59 6.89
C VAL A 60 2.78 -3.30 8.31
N HIS A 61 1.79 -2.41 8.42
CA HIS A 61 1.07 -2.13 9.66
C HIS A 61 -0.41 -2.40 9.40
N CYS A 62 -0.95 -3.43 10.06
CA CYS A 62 -2.37 -3.78 9.92
C CYS A 62 -3.22 -2.74 10.66
N LEU A 63 -4.09 -2.05 9.93
CA LEU A 63 -5.00 -1.05 10.50
C LEU A 63 -6.32 -1.66 10.97
N GLU A 64 -6.80 -2.68 10.27
CA GLU A 64 -8.05 -3.39 10.56
C GLU A 64 -8.00 -4.81 10.00
N GLY A 65 -8.64 -5.77 10.70
CA GLY A 65 -8.70 -7.17 10.30
C GLY A 65 -7.37 -7.90 10.46
N ASP A 66 -7.14 -8.88 9.59
CA ASP A 66 -5.96 -9.75 9.62
C ASP A 66 -5.27 -9.75 8.26
N PHE A 67 -3.94 -9.78 8.28
CA PHE A 67 -3.11 -9.81 7.09
C PHE A 67 -1.99 -10.82 7.25
N ILE A 68 -1.86 -11.73 6.30
CA ILE A 68 -0.79 -12.73 6.23
C ILE A 68 0.07 -12.38 5.03
N SER A 69 1.38 -12.24 5.26
CA SER A 69 2.38 -12.03 4.23
C SER A 69 3.52 -13.01 4.45
N GLU A 70 4.00 -13.59 3.36
CA GLU A 70 5.18 -14.45 3.30
C GLU A 70 6.35 -13.76 2.59
#